data_AF-A0A968XGB1-F1
#
_entry.id   AF-A0A968XGB1-F1
#
_cell.length_a   1.000
_cell.length_b   1.000
_cell.length_c   1.000
_cell.angle_alpha   90.00
_cell.angle_beta   90.00
_cell.angle_gamma   90.00
#
_symmetry.space_group_name_H-M   'P 1'
#
loop_
_entity.id
_entity.type
_entity.pdbx_description
1 polymer ?
#
loop_
_entity_poly.entity_id
_entity_poly.type
_entity_poly.pdbx_seq_one_letter_code
_entity_poly.pdbx_strand_id
1 'polypeptide(L)'
;MDNLTHSLAGAVLGQMGLKRKTGLAMPTLIIAANLPDIDAVAVLLGGHQHLAIRRGVTHGPIAMVILPLLLWAITLWFDKWQTQRGKRPDTRLPIHKGWLLALAYIGTLSHPALDWLNVYGIRLLEPFSSQWFYGDTLFIIDVWIWAALIIGIIWSLRRERSGKGDWQRPAWISFTAVCAYIFVNGAITGHAEALAYDRLRASGYTISQRPILQIVASPVPVTFWRREILWRDQKNFGQEDYTLLSDFKIHGKVGFINYPNEMVRRAALVNEDMRAYIFWSRMPYAQVITKGPQSEIIIRDQRFSNPLAGDRFTARAVFYNRAIAE
;
A
#
# COMPACT_ATOMS: atom_id res chain seq x y z
N MET A 1 1.73 -2.79 -1.74
CA MET A 1 2.71 -3.88 -1.60
C MET A 1 4.06 -3.36 -2.01
N ASP A 2 5.12 -4.12 -1.76
CA ASP A 2 6.47 -3.81 -2.24
C ASP A 2 6.67 -4.23 -3.72
N ASN A 3 7.67 -3.63 -4.39
CA ASN A 3 7.97 -3.85 -5.81
C ASN A 3 8.35 -5.30 -6.14
N LEU A 4 8.88 -6.08 -5.17
CA LEU A 4 9.16 -7.49 -5.39
C LEU A 4 7.83 -8.27 -5.51
N THR A 5 6.87 -8.02 -4.62
CA THR A 5 5.51 -8.61 -4.75
C THR A 5 4.89 -8.33 -6.11
N HIS A 6 4.94 -7.07 -6.57
CA HIS A 6 4.39 -6.67 -7.87
C HIS A 6 5.07 -7.38 -9.04
N SER A 7 6.40 -7.46 -9.01
CA SER A 7 7.18 -8.19 -10.01
C SER A 7 6.84 -9.68 -10.05
N LEU A 8 6.69 -10.30 -8.87
CA LEU A 8 6.31 -11.71 -8.73
C LEU A 8 4.87 -11.96 -9.21
N ALA A 9 3.93 -11.03 -8.96
CA ALA A 9 2.57 -11.12 -9.47
C ALA A 9 2.55 -11.09 -11.01
N GLY A 10 3.28 -10.14 -11.63
CA GLY A 10 3.45 -10.08 -13.08
C GLY A 10 4.08 -11.37 -13.65
N ALA A 11 5.06 -11.93 -12.95
CA ALA A 11 5.70 -13.19 -13.34
C ALA A 11 4.76 -14.40 -13.22
N VAL A 12 3.96 -14.52 -12.15
CA VAL A 12 2.94 -15.57 -11.99
C VAL A 12 1.88 -15.47 -13.08
N LEU A 13 1.38 -14.28 -13.39
CA LEU A 13 0.44 -14.06 -14.50
C LEU A 13 1.04 -14.52 -15.83
N GLY A 14 2.33 -14.25 -16.06
CA GLY A 14 3.05 -14.78 -17.22
C GLY A 14 3.10 -16.31 -17.23
N GLN A 15 3.41 -16.93 -16.09
CA GLN A 15 3.47 -18.39 -15.91
C GLN A 15 2.08 -19.07 -15.97
N MET A 16 0.98 -18.36 -15.75
CA MET A 16 -0.38 -18.88 -15.96
C MET A 16 -0.74 -19.07 -17.44
N GLY A 17 0.14 -18.66 -18.36
CA GLY A 17 -0.01 -18.86 -19.81
C GLY A 17 0.10 -17.58 -20.63
N LEU A 18 -0.02 -16.41 -19.99
CA LEU A 18 0.01 -15.13 -20.69
C LEU A 18 1.34 -14.86 -21.41
N LYS A 19 2.45 -15.42 -20.91
CA LYS A 19 3.77 -15.28 -21.54
C LYS A 19 3.85 -15.90 -22.95
N ARG A 20 2.90 -16.75 -23.34
CA ARG A 20 2.82 -17.40 -24.66
C ARG A 20 1.92 -16.67 -25.66
N LYS A 21 1.27 -15.57 -25.26
CA LYS A 21 0.33 -14.83 -26.13
C LYS A 21 1.01 -13.91 -27.14
N THR A 22 2.20 -13.42 -26.85
CA THR A 22 2.97 -12.52 -27.71
C THR A 22 4.45 -12.56 -27.34
N GLY A 23 5.34 -12.18 -28.26
CA GLY A 23 6.71 -11.80 -27.90
C GLY A 23 6.71 -10.67 -26.85
N LEU A 24 7.74 -10.65 -26.00
CA LEU A 24 7.90 -9.69 -24.89
C LEU A 24 6.81 -9.72 -23.79
N ALA A 25 5.90 -10.70 -23.81
CA ALA A 25 4.82 -10.79 -22.83
C ALA A 25 5.27 -10.77 -21.35
N MET A 26 6.26 -11.60 -20.99
CA MET A 26 6.78 -11.68 -19.62
C MET A 26 7.41 -10.36 -19.12
N PRO A 27 8.38 -9.75 -19.84
CA PRO A 27 8.93 -8.47 -19.39
C PRO A 27 7.87 -7.36 -19.38
N THR A 28 6.93 -7.33 -20.33
CA THR A 28 5.82 -6.36 -20.29
C THR A 28 5.00 -6.51 -19.02
N LEU A 29 4.61 -7.72 -18.62
CA LEU A 29 3.85 -7.94 -17.38
C LEU A 29 4.61 -7.48 -16.13
N ILE A 30 5.89 -7.83 -16.01
CA ILE A 30 6.71 -7.48 -14.84
C ILE A 30 6.94 -5.96 -14.76
N ILE A 31 7.27 -5.31 -15.88
CA ILE A 31 7.49 -3.86 -15.93
C ILE A 31 6.16 -3.13 -15.68
N ALA A 32 5.08 -3.55 -16.35
CA ALA A 32 3.75 -2.96 -16.18
C ALA A 32 3.30 -3.00 -14.71
N ALA A 33 3.54 -4.12 -14.03
CA ALA A 33 3.20 -4.29 -12.61
C ALA A 33 3.97 -3.37 -11.67
N ASN A 34 5.05 -2.72 -12.09
CA ASN A 34 5.79 -1.74 -11.28
C ASN A 34 5.63 -0.31 -11.80
N LEU A 35 4.93 -0.12 -12.91
CA LEU A 35 4.88 1.16 -13.61
C LEU A 35 4.20 2.29 -12.81
N PRO A 36 3.19 2.05 -11.96
CA PRO A 36 2.64 3.11 -11.10
C PRO A 36 3.64 3.63 -10.05
N ASP A 37 4.62 2.83 -9.65
CA ASP A 37 5.64 3.20 -8.65
C ASP A 37 6.81 4.03 -9.23
N ILE A 38 6.68 4.55 -10.45
CA ILE A 38 7.65 5.54 -10.97
C ILE A 38 7.72 6.82 -10.12
N ASP A 39 6.68 7.07 -9.32
CA ASP A 39 6.64 8.14 -8.32
C ASP A 39 7.56 7.87 -7.11
N ALA A 40 8.18 6.69 -7.00
CA ALA A 40 9.20 6.41 -5.99
C ALA A 40 10.41 7.35 -6.11
N VAL A 41 10.63 7.97 -7.28
CA VAL A 41 11.62 9.04 -7.47
C VAL A 41 11.37 10.23 -6.53
N ALA A 42 10.13 10.43 -6.06
CA ALA A 42 9.80 11.45 -5.08
C ALA A 42 10.53 11.26 -3.73
N VAL A 43 11.12 10.10 -3.44
CA VAL A 43 12.01 9.88 -2.28
C VAL A 43 13.24 10.79 -2.31
N LEU A 44 13.63 11.27 -3.50
CA LEU A 44 14.70 12.26 -3.65
C LEU A 44 14.30 13.65 -3.12
N LEU A 45 13.00 13.88 -2.87
CA LEU A 45 12.53 15.08 -2.19
C LEU A 45 12.82 14.95 -0.69
N GLY A 46 13.39 16.00 -0.11
CA GLY A 46 13.69 16.04 1.32
C GLY A 46 12.43 15.94 2.20
N GLY A 47 12.63 15.44 3.42
CA GLY A 47 11.56 15.31 4.41
C GLY A 47 10.49 14.26 4.03
N HIS A 48 9.23 14.59 4.28
CA HIS A 48 8.02 13.79 4.15
C HIS A 48 7.21 14.12 2.89
N GLN A 49 7.70 14.98 2.00
CA GLN A 49 7.02 15.29 0.72
C GLN A 49 6.74 14.03 -0.11
N HIS A 50 7.66 13.07 -0.06
CA HIS A 50 7.49 11.78 -0.71
C HIS A 50 6.25 11.00 -0.21
N LEU A 51 5.83 11.18 1.05
CA LEU A 51 4.62 10.53 1.58
C LEU A 51 3.35 11.14 1.01
N ALA A 52 3.34 12.45 0.75
CA ALA A 52 2.19 13.14 0.17
C ALA A 52 2.05 12.90 -1.34
N ILE A 53 3.16 12.70 -2.06
CA ILE A 53 3.16 12.53 -3.51
C ILE A 53 2.92 11.07 -3.91
N ARG A 54 3.56 10.12 -3.22
CA ARG A 54 3.48 8.71 -3.62
C ARG A 54 2.07 8.16 -3.56
N ARG A 55 1.81 7.16 -4.41
CA ARG A 55 0.52 6.46 -4.52
C ARG A 55 -0.63 7.38 -4.88
N GLY A 56 -0.31 8.38 -5.70
CA GLY A 56 -1.17 9.48 -6.05
C GLY A 56 -1.54 9.49 -7.52
N VAL A 57 -1.06 10.52 -8.21
CA VAL A 57 -1.31 10.76 -9.64
C VAL A 57 -1.00 9.53 -10.49
N THR A 58 0.08 8.81 -10.20
CA THR A 58 0.51 7.61 -10.94
C THR A 58 -0.38 6.38 -10.71
N HIS A 59 -1.23 6.40 -9.67
CA HIS A 59 -2.22 5.35 -9.35
C HIS A 59 -3.65 5.78 -9.71
N GLY A 60 -3.85 7.04 -10.08
CA GLY A 60 -5.15 7.60 -10.45
C GLY A 60 -5.63 7.21 -11.86
N PRO A 61 -6.88 7.54 -12.23
CA PRO A 61 -7.53 7.00 -13.43
C PRO A 61 -6.83 7.43 -14.72
N ILE A 62 -6.30 8.66 -14.76
CA ILE A 62 -5.56 9.18 -15.92
C ILE A 62 -4.28 8.37 -16.14
N ALA A 63 -3.52 8.10 -15.07
CA ALA A 63 -2.30 7.29 -15.17
C ALA A 63 -2.62 5.83 -15.53
N MET A 64 -3.70 5.27 -15.00
CA MET A 64 -4.14 3.90 -15.36
C MET A 64 -4.53 3.74 -16.82
N VAL A 65 -4.88 4.84 -17.52
CA VAL A 65 -5.07 4.84 -18.96
C VAL A 65 -3.76 5.05 -19.71
N ILE A 66 -2.95 6.05 -19.31
CA ILE A 66 -1.78 6.50 -20.07
C ILE A 66 -0.57 5.59 -19.90
N LEU A 67 -0.25 5.17 -18.67
CA LEU A 67 0.97 4.40 -18.38
C LEU A 67 1.04 3.08 -19.18
N PRO A 68 -0.03 2.27 -19.29
CA PRO A 68 -0.02 1.07 -20.12
C PRO A 68 0.20 1.37 -21.61
N LEU A 69 -0.38 2.47 -22.12
CA LEU A 69 -0.23 2.89 -23.52
C LEU A 69 1.22 3.30 -23.82
N LEU A 70 1.85 4.04 -22.90
CA LEU A 70 3.26 4.41 -23.03
C LEU A 70 4.16 3.18 -23.03
N LEU A 71 3.95 2.24 -22.10
CA LEU A 71 4.72 1.00 -22.06
C LEU A 71 4.49 0.15 -23.33
N TRP A 72 3.26 0.08 -23.81
CA TRP A 72 2.94 -0.59 -25.08
C TRP A 72 3.69 0.04 -26.26
N ALA A 73 3.69 1.37 -26.38
CA ALA A 73 4.42 2.08 -27.42
C ALA A 73 5.94 1.85 -27.31
N ILE A 74 6.51 1.92 -26.10
CA ILE A 74 7.94 1.70 -25.83
C ILE A 74 8.32 0.25 -26.18
N THR A 75 7.51 -0.73 -25.82
CA THR A 75 7.79 -2.15 -26.11
C THR A 75 7.70 -2.47 -27.61
N LEU A 76 6.78 -1.84 -28.34
CA LEU A 76 6.73 -1.91 -29.81
C LEU A 76 7.95 -1.24 -30.46
N TRP A 77 8.32 -0.06 -30.00
CA TRP A 77 9.53 0.63 -30.46
C TRP A 77 10.77 -0.22 -30.21
N PHE A 78 10.88 -0.83 -29.02
CA PHE A 78 12.00 -1.69 -28.66
C PHE A 78 12.11 -2.93 -29.56
N ASP A 79 10.99 -3.61 -29.85
CA ASP A 79 11.01 -4.77 -30.76
C ASP A 79 11.43 -4.38 -32.19
N LYS A 80 10.93 -3.24 -32.69
CA LYS A 80 11.34 -2.70 -34.00
C LYS A 80 12.82 -2.34 -34.01
N TRP A 81 13.31 -1.65 -32.97
CA TRP A 81 14.71 -1.29 -32.83
C TRP A 81 15.62 -2.53 -32.77
N GLN A 82 15.24 -3.56 -32.03
CA GLN A 82 15.99 -4.83 -31.98
C GLN A 82 16.02 -5.53 -33.33
N THR A 83 14.91 -5.51 -34.06
CA THR A 83 14.82 -6.09 -35.42
C THR A 83 15.75 -5.35 -36.38
N GLN A 84 15.72 -4.02 -36.39
CA GLN A 84 16.60 -3.19 -37.23
C GLN A 84 18.09 -3.39 -36.93
N ARG A 85 18.43 -3.70 -35.67
CA ARG A 85 19.80 -3.97 -35.24
C ARG A 85 20.23 -5.44 -35.44
N GLY A 86 19.37 -6.31 -35.94
CA GLY A 86 19.65 -7.76 -36.02
C GLY A 86 19.82 -8.41 -34.65
N LYS A 87 19.31 -7.80 -33.58
CA LYS A 87 19.44 -8.26 -32.18
C LYS A 87 18.18 -8.96 -31.66
N ARG A 88 17.16 -9.15 -32.50
CA ARG A 88 15.93 -9.84 -32.13
C ARG A 88 16.22 -11.35 -32.03
N PRO A 89 15.98 -12.01 -30.89
CA PRO A 89 16.18 -13.46 -30.77
C PRO A 89 15.23 -14.24 -31.68
N ASP A 90 15.74 -15.24 -32.39
CA ASP A 90 14.94 -16.06 -33.32
C ASP A 90 13.86 -16.87 -32.61
N THR A 91 14.10 -17.26 -31.36
CA THR A 91 13.16 -18.01 -30.51
C THR A 91 12.02 -17.15 -29.96
N ARG A 92 12.05 -15.82 -30.17
CA ARG A 92 10.99 -14.92 -29.71
C ARG A 92 9.75 -15.05 -30.61
N LEU A 93 8.60 -15.23 -29.98
CA LEU A 93 7.30 -15.18 -30.64
C LEU A 93 7.11 -13.86 -31.41
N PRO A 94 6.32 -13.87 -32.51
CA PRO A 94 5.86 -12.64 -33.14
C PRO A 94 5.15 -11.72 -32.15
N ILE A 95 5.26 -10.41 -32.36
CA ILE A 95 4.53 -9.44 -31.56
C ILE A 95 3.08 -9.38 -32.01
N HIS A 96 2.16 -9.65 -31.09
CA HIS A 96 0.75 -9.40 -31.28
C HIS A 96 0.35 -8.13 -30.52
N LYS A 97 0.12 -7.04 -31.26
CA LYS A 97 -0.12 -5.69 -30.70
C LYS A 97 -1.26 -5.65 -29.66
N GLY A 98 -2.39 -6.31 -29.96
CA GLY A 98 -3.55 -6.35 -29.06
C GLY A 98 -3.26 -7.06 -27.74
N TRP A 99 -2.70 -8.28 -27.78
CA TRP A 99 -2.22 -8.96 -26.58
C TRP A 99 -1.17 -8.17 -25.82
N LEU A 100 -0.20 -7.55 -26.49
CA LEU A 100 0.82 -6.74 -25.81
C LEU A 100 0.19 -5.58 -25.02
N LEU A 101 -0.81 -4.91 -25.60
CA LEU A 101 -1.56 -3.85 -24.93
C LEU A 101 -2.36 -4.41 -23.74
N ALA A 102 -3.07 -5.53 -23.93
CA ALA A 102 -3.81 -6.19 -22.86
C ALA A 102 -2.91 -6.58 -21.69
N LEU A 103 -1.70 -7.09 -21.96
CA LEU A 103 -0.72 -7.44 -20.92
C LEU A 103 -0.17 -6.21 -20.19
N ALA A 104 0.05 -5.10 -20.90
CA ALA A 104 0.41 -3.84 -20.26
C ALA A 104 -0.70 -3.38 -19.29
N TYR A 105 -1.97 -3.43 -19.71
CA TYR A 105 -3.09 -3.11 -18.81
C TYR A 105 -3.21 -4.09 -17.64
N ILE A 106 -3.15 -5.40 -17.88
CA ILE A 106 -3.25 -6.43 -16.84
C ILE A 106 -2.18 -6.21 -15.77
N GLY A 107 -0.92 -5.98 -16.18
CA GLY A 107 0.16 -5.72 -15.24
C GLY A 107 -0.03 -4.40 -14.51
N THR A 108 -0.31 -3.30 -15.21
CA THR A 108 -0.44 -1.99 -14.56
C THR A 108 -1.65 -1.89 -13.63
N LEU A 109 -2.78 -2.50 -13.98
CA LEU A 109 -3.99 -2.48 -13.14
C LEU A 109 -3.89 -3.42 -11.93
N SER A 110 -3.08 -4.49 -11.99
CA SER A 110 -2.87 -5.35 -10.82
C SER A 110 -2.16 -4.61 -9.68
N HIS A 111 -1.33 -3.61 -10.01
CA HIS A 111 -0.57 -2.84 -9.04
C HIS A 111 -1.44 -2.03 -8.07
N PRO A 112 -2.28 -1.06 -8.49
CA PRO A 112 -3.14 -0.32 -7.56
C PRO A 112 -4.16 -1.24 -6.89
N ALA A 113 -4.58 -2.34 -7.53
CA ALA A 113 -5.46 -3.32 -6.90
C ALA A 113 -4.80 -3.96 -5.66
N LEU A 114 -3.51 -4.33 -5.74
CA LEU A 114 -2.75 -4.86 -4.60
C LEU A 114 -2.36 -3.75 -3.60
N ASP A 115 -2.07 -2.54 -4.09
CA ASP A 115 -1.73 -1.41 -3.23
C ASP A 115 -2.94 -0.88 -2.43
N TRP A 116 -4.15 -1.01 -2.95
CA TRP A 116 -5.36 -0.67 -2.22
C TRP A 116 -5.55 -1.55 -0.97
N LEU A 117 -5.17 -2.82 -1.03
CA LEU A 117 -5.40 -3.80 0.03
C LEU A 117 -4.56 -3.57 1.30
N ASN A 118 -3.65 -2.60 1.32
CA ASN A 118 -2.76 -2.35 2.47
C ASN A 118 -3.19 -1.13 3.31
N VAL A 119 -2.52 -1.00 4.46
CA VAL A 119 -2.77 0.04 5.49
C VAL A 119 -2.23 1.43 5.11
N TYR A 120 -1.32 1.51 4.14
CA TYR A 120 -0.80 2.79 3.63
C TYR A 120 -1.81 3.49 2.73
N GLY A 121 -2.62 2.71 2.02
CA GLY A 121 -3.63 3.20 1.09
C GLY A 121 -3.05 3.81 -0.19
N ILE A 122 -3.97 4.24 -1.04
CA ILE A 122 -3.72 4.86 -2.34
C ILE A 122 -4.76 5.95 -2.62
N ARG A 123 -4.46 6.89 -3.52
CA ARG A 123 -5.43 7.90 -3.99
C ARG A 123 -5.98 7.54 -5.37
N LEU A 124 -6.94 6.61 -5.39
CA LEU A 124 -7.53 6.05 -6.62
C LEU A 124 -8.19 7.09 -7.55
N LEU A 125 -8.55 8.25 -7.02
CA LEU A 125 -9.31 9.27 -7.75
C LEU A 125 -8.48 10.51 -8.11
N GLU A 126 -7.17 10.51 -7.88
CA GLU A 126 -6.30 11.60 -8.31
C GLU A 126 -6.33 11.78 -9.84
N PRO A 127 -6.42 13.00 -10.39
CA PRO A 127 -6.44 14.31 -9.72
C PRO A 127 -7.83 14.87 -9.41
N PHE A 128 -8.90 14.09 -9.58
CA PHE A 128 -10.27 14.53 -9.34
C PHE A 128 -10.61 14.60 -7.85
N SER A 129 -9.98 13.76 -7.03
CA SER A 129 -10.08 13.78 -5.57
C SER A 129 -8.80 13.25 -4.93
N SER A 130 -8.31 13.96 -3.92
CA SER A 130 -7.14 13.57 -3.12
C SER A 130 -7.47 12.62 -1.96
N GLN A 131 -8.67 12.00 -1.98
CA GLN A 131 -9.08 11.03 -0.96
C GLN A 131 -8.19 9.79 -0.98
N TRP A 132 -7.80 9.33 0.21
CA TRP A 132 -7.11 8.06 0.41
C TRP A 132 -8.08 6.90 0.60
N PHE A 133 -7.77 5.77 -0.03
CA PHE A 133 -8.51 4.51 0.06
C PHE A 133 -7.62 3.45 0.71
N TYR A 134 -8.18 2.70 1.67
CA TYR A 134 -7.47 1.71 2.46
C TYR A 134 -8.27 0.40 2.49
N GLY A 135 -7.59 -0.73 2.33
CA GLY A 135 -8.19 -2.05 2.44
C GLY A 135 -7.81 -2.80 3.72
N ASP A 136 -6.74 -2.38 4.42
CA ASP A 136 -6.32 -2.91 5.74
C ASP A 136 -6.22 -4.45 5.82
N THR A 137 -5.98 -5.09 4.67
CA THR A 137 -6.03 -6.54 4.53
C THR A 137 -4.63 -7.14 4.53
N LEU A 138 -3.68 -6.50 3.87
CA LEU A 138 -2.33 -7.01 3.65
C LEU A 138 -1.27 -6.14 4.31
N PHE A 139 -0.26 -6.80 4.87
CA PHE A 139 0.98 -6.14 5.24
C PHE A 139 1.80 -5.84 3.97
N ILE A 140 2.56 -4.74 3.94
CA ILE A 140 3.25 -4.29 2.71
C ILE A 140 4.22 -5.35 2.17
N ILE A 141 4.98 -5.97 3.08
CA ILE A 141 5.98 -7.00 2.79
C ILE A 141 5.45 -8.34 3.32
N ASP A 142 4.56 -8.96 2.56
CA ASP A 142 3.91 -10.20 2.99
C ASP A 142 4.73 -11.43 2.58
N VAL A 143 5.40 -12.02 3.58
CA VAL A 143 6.29 -13.19 3.39
C VAL A 143 5.54 -14.43 2.89
N TRP A 144 4.24 -14.56 3.15
CA TRP A 144 3.44 -15.70 2.71
C TRP A 144 3.05 -15.55 1.24
N ILE A 145 2.71 -14.33 0.81
CA ILE A 145 2.52 -14.02 -0.60
C ILE A 145 3.83 -14.24 -1.37
N TRP A 146 4.97 -13.78 -0.87
CA TRP A 146 6.27 -14.05 -1.47
C TRP A 146 6.53 -15.54 -1.63
N ALA A 147 6.40 -16.32 -0.57
CA ALA A 147 6.61 -17.76 -0.60
C ALA A 147 5.71 -18.43 -1.63
N ALA A 148 4.40 -18.15 -1.62
CA ALA A 148 3.44 -18.72 -2.55
C ALA A 148 3.78 -18.40 -4.02
N LEU A 149 4.08 -17.12 -4.33
CA LEU A 149 4.40 -16.70 -5.70
C LEU A 149 5.74 -17.28 -6.17
N ILE A 150 6.79 -17.22 -5.35
CA ILE A 150 8.12 -17.74 -5.68
C ILE A 150 8.07 -19.26 -5.93
N ILE A 151 7.43 -20.02 -5.02
CA ILE A 151 7.29 -21.46 -5.17
C ILE A 151 6.50 -21.80 -6.43
N GLY A 152 5.40 -21.08 -6.70
CA GLY A 152 4.59 -21.23 -7.92
C GLY A 152 5.40 -21.02 -9.19
N ILE A 153 6.19 -19.93 -9.25
CA ILE A 153 7.05 -19.61 -10.40
C ILE A 153 8.13 -20.67 -10.60
N ILE A 154 8.89 -21.01 -9.55
CA ILE A 154 9.99 -21.97 -9.65
C ILE A 154 9.46 -23.34 -10.07
N TRP A 155 8.35 -23.79 -9.51
CA TRP A 155 7.75 -25.07 -9.86
C TRP A 155 7.23 -25.08 -11.30
N SER A 156 6.54 -24.01 -11.72
CA SER A 156 6.09 -23.81 -13.11
C SER A 156 7.27 -23.88 -14.09
N LEU A 157 8.35 -23.14 -13.81
CA LEU A 157 9.56 -23.12 -14.63
C LEU A 157 10.25 -24.49 -14.71
N ARG A 158 10.33 -25.23 -13.60
CA ARG A 158 10.90 -26.59 -13.61
C ARG A 158 10.07 -27.53 -14.49
N ARG A 159 8.74 -27.50 -14.38
CA ARG A 159 7.86 -28.32 -15.22
C ARG A 159 7.97 -27.98 -16.70
N GLU A 160 8.03 -26.68 -17.01
CA GLU A 160 8.19 -26.20 -18.39
C GLU A 160 9.52 -26.69 -19.00
N ARG A 161 10.63 -26.58 -18.25
CA ARG A 161 11.95 -27.07 -18.71
C ARG A 161 11.98 -28.59 -18.90
N SER A 162 11.23 -29.33 -18.10
CA SER A 162 11.10 -30.79 -18.25
C SER A 162 10.12 -31.22 -19.34
N GLY A 163 9.55 -30.29 -20.12
CA GLY A 163 8.62 -30.60 -21.20
C GLY A 163 7.24 -31.10 -20.73
N LYS A 164 6.90 -30.93 -19.45
CA LYS A 164 5.58 -31.35 -18.94
C LYS A 164 4.50 -30.43 -19.50
N GLY A 165 3.48 -30.99 -20.14
CA GLY A 165 2.40 -30.23 -20.78
C GLY A 165 1.56 -29.37 -19.82
N ASP A 166 1.61 -29.65 -18.51
CA ASP A 166 0.83 -28.98 -17.48
C ASP A 166 1.62 -27.94 -16.66
N TRP A 167 2.67 -27.37 -17.24
CA TRP A 167 3.57 -26.43 -16.57
C TRP A 167 2.87 -25.19 -15.98
N GLN A 168 1.70 -24.80 -16.50
CA GLN A 168 0.92 -23.68 -15.98
C GLN A 168 0.23 -23.98 -14.64
N ARG A 169 -0.02 -25.27 -14.32
CA ARG A 169 -0.80 -25.66 -13.13
C ARG A 169 -0.22 -25.11 -11.82
N PRO A 170 1.09 -25.21 -11.53
CA PRO A 170 1.68 -24.59 -10.34
C PRO A 170 1.42 -23.09 -10.21
N ALA A 171 1.45 -22.35 -11.32
CA ALA A 171 1.20 -20.91 -11.31
C ALA A 171 -0.28 -20.60 -11.00
N TRP A 172 -1.22 -21.37 -11.56
CA TRP A 172 -2.64 -21.27 -11.23
C TRP A 172 -2.96 -21.64 -9.78
N ILE A 173 -2.30 -22.68 -9.24
CA ILE A 173 -2.43 -23.06 -7.83
C ILE A 173 -1.93 -21.93 -6.93
N SER A 174 -0.74 -21.39 -7.23
CA SER A 174 -0.15 -20.26 -6.51
C SER A 174 -1.03 -19.01 -6.55
N PHE A 175 -1.52 -18.63 -7.72
CA PHE A 175 -2.44 -17.51 -7.89
C PHE A 175 -3.72 -17.68 -7.07
N THR A 176 -4.36 -18.85 -7.18
CA THR A 176 -5.59 -19.16 -6.42
C THR A 176 -5.34 -19.15 -4.92
N ALA A 177 -4.21 -19.70 -4.46
CA ALA A 177 -3.83 -19.69 -3.05
C ALA A 177 -3.62 -18.26 -2.52
N VAL A 178 -2.98 -17.38 -3.31
CA VAL A 178 -2.82 -15.96 -2.95
C VAL A 178 -4.18 -15.25 -2.90
N CYS A 179 -5.08 -15.47 -3.86
CA CYS A 179 -6.43 -14.91 -3.81
C CYS A 179 -7.20 -15.37 -2.57
N ALA A 180 -7.14 -16.66 -2.24
CA ALA A 180 -7.76 -17.21 -1.04
C ALA A 180 -7.15 -16.61 0.23
N TYR A 181 -5.82 -16.47 0.29
CA TYR A 181 -5.11 -15.84 1.40
C TYR A 181 -5.52 -14.38 1.61
N ILE A 182 -5.65 -13.61 0.52
CA ILE A 182 -6.14 -12.22 0.56
C ILE A 182 -7.56 -12.17 1.13
N PHE A 183 -8.45 -13.03 0.62
CA PHE A 183 -9.84 -13.09 1.09
C PHE A 183 -9.93 -13.44 2.58
N VAL A 184 -9.19 -14.46 3.02
CA VAL A 184 -9.14 -14.86 4.44
C VAL A 184 -8.62 -13.72 5.31
N ASN A 185 -7.56 -13.02 4.88
CA ASN A 185 -7.05 -11.87 5.63
C ASN A 185 -8.05 -10.72 5.71
N GLY A 186 -8.82 -10.48 4.65
CA GLY A 186 -9.88 -9.46 4.66
C GLY A 186 -11.00 -9.84 5.62
N ALA A 187 -11.38 -11.12 5.66
CA ALA A 187 -12.35 -11.63 6.62
C ALA A 187 -11.87 -11.52 8.08
N ILE A 188 -10.58 -11.81 8.33
CA ILE A 188 -9.96 -11.63 9.66
C ILE A 188 -9.99 -10.15 10.07
N THR A 189 -9.58 -9.24 9.18
CA THR A 189 -9.63 -7.78 9.42
C THR A 189 -11.06 -7.34 9.74
N GLY A 190 -12.03 -7.66 8.88
CA GLY A 190 -13.42 -7.23 9.06
C GLY A 190 -14.06 -7.80 10.33
N HIS A 191 -13.77 -9.06 10.67
CA HIS A 191 -14.22 -9.64 11.93
C HIS A 191 -13.58 -8.96 13.15
N ALA A 192 -12.28 -8.66 13.09
CA ALA A 192 -11.58 -7.99 14.17
C ALA A 192 -12.10 -6.55 14.39
N GLU A 193 -12.39 -5.81 13.31
CA GLU A 193 -12.99 -4.48 13.39
C GLU A 193 -14.40 -4.50 13.95
N ALA A 194 -15.23 -5.47 13.53
CA ALA A 194 -16.58 -5.65 14.06
C ALA A 194 -16.56 -5.99 15.56
N LEU A 195 -15.69 -6.92 15.97
CA LEU A 195 -15.52 -7.29 17.37
C LEU A 195 -15.02 -6.10 18.21
N ALA A 196 -14.06 -5.33 17.70
CA ALA A 196 -13.56 -4.13 18.35
C ALA A 196 -14.66 -3.07 18.52
N TYR A 197 -15.48 -2.86 17.49
CA TYR A 197 -16.63 -1.97 17.55
C TYR A 197 -17.61 -2.36 18.66
N ASP A 198 -18.00 -3.64 18.72
CA ASP A 198 -18.94 -4.14 19.73
C ASP A 198 -18.40 -4.00 21.16
N ARG A 199 -17.11 -4.30 21.36
CA ARG A 199 -16.47 -4.15 22.68
C ARG A 199 -16.34 -2.68 23.10
N LEU A 200 -15.95 -1.79 22.19
CA LEU A 200 -15.85 -0.35 22.48
C LEU A 200 -17.22 0.22 22.86
N ARG A 201 -18.28 -0.22 22.19
CA ARG A 201 -19.66 0.14 22.52
C ARG A 201 -20.05 -0.32 23.92
N ALA A 202 -19.72 -1.56 24.29
CA ALA A 202 -20.03 -2.12 25.60
C ALA A 202 -19.25 -1.43 26.74
N SER A 203 -18.05 -0.92 26.46
CA SER A 203 -17.21 -0.20 27.44
C SER A 203 -17.67 1.23 27.76
N GLY A 204 -18.76 1.72 27.16
CA GLY A 204 -19.32 3.03 27.46
C GLY A 204 -18.61 4.22 26.78
N TYR A 205 -17.71 3.96 25.82
CA TYR A 205 -17.19 5.03 24.96
C TYR A 205 -18.34 5.61 24.12
N THR A 206 -18.49 6.94 24.13
CA THR A 206 -19.64 7.61 23.52
C THR A 206 -19.62 7.47 21.99
N ILE A 207 -20.34 6.48 21.48
CA ILE A 207 -20.63 6.31 20.05
C ILE A 207 -21.71 7.32 19.65
N SER A 208 -21.38 8.60 19.72
CA SER A 208 -22.21 9.62 19.08
C SER A 208 -22.07 9.41 17.59
N GLN A 209 -23.21 9.21 16.92
CA GLN A 209 -23.43 9.07 15.48
C GLN A 209 -22.24 9.45 14.59
N ARG A 210 -21.87 8.57 13.65
CA ARG A 210 -20.88 8.80 12.56
C ARG A 210 -20.79 10.31 12.27
N PRO A 211 -19.65 10.95 12.61
CA PRO A 211 -18.36 10.53 12.05
C PRO A 211 -17.26 10.12 13.07
N ILE A 212 -17.54 9.83 14.33
CA ILE A 212 -16.51 10.00 15.38
C ILE A 212 -15.68 8.76 15.75
N LEU A 213 -16.17 7.53 15.57
CA LEU A 213 -15.36 6.33 15.89
C LEU A 213 -14.65 5.80 14.65
N GLN A 214 -13.32 5.91 14.62
CA GLN A 214 -12.47 5.29 13.61
C GLN A 214 -11.79 4.06 14.21
N ILE A 215 -11.95 2.91 13.56
CA ILE A 215 -11.28 1.65 13.90
C ILE A 215 -10.47 1.21 12.68
N VAL A 216 -9.25 0.73 12.91
CA VAL A 216 -8.37 0.16 11.89
C VAL A 216 -7.76 -1.11 12.47
N ALA A 217 -7.97 -2.25 11.80
CA ALA A 217 -7.28 -3.49 12.12
C ALA A 217 -6.08 -3.69 11.19
N SER A 218 -4.88 -3.33 11.66
CA SER A 218 -3.66 -3.38 10.86
C SER A 218 -3.03 -4.79 10.91
N PRO A 219 -2.80 -5.47 9.76
CA PRO A 219 -2.02 -6.71 9.72
C PRO A 219 -0.57 -6.46 10.13
N VAL A 220 -0.03 -7.38 10.92
CA VAL A 220 1.35 -7.34 11.41
C VAL A 220 2.28 -8.23 10.58
N PRO A 221 3.60 -7.97 10.58
CA PRO A 221 4.56 -8.81 9.86
C PRO A 221 4.48 -10.28 10.30
N VAL A 222 4.61 -11.19 9.33
CA VAL A 222 4.72 -12.66 9.50
C VAL A 222 3.48 -13.36 10.09
N THR A 223 2.86 -12.81 11.13
CA THR A 223 1.72 -13.43 11.83
C THR A 223 0.39 -12.94 11.27
N PHE A 224 0.04 -13.41 10.07
CA PHE A 224 -1.15 -12.95 9.32
C PHE A 224 -2.48 -13.16 10.05
N TRP A 225 -2.53 -13.98 11.10
CA TRP A 225 -3.73 -14.19 11.93
C TRP A 225 -3.85 -13.19 13.10
N ARG A 226 -2.92 -12.25 13.23
CA ARG A 226 -2.94 -11.18 14.24
C ARG A 226 -3.24 -9.83 13.61
N ARG A 227 -3.87 -8.94 14.38
CA ARG A 227 -4.11 -7.53 14.01
C ARG A 227 -3.72 -6.62 15.16
N GLU A 228 -3.11 -5.49 14.83
CA GLU A 228 -3.01 -4.35 15.73
C GLU A 228 -4.28 -3.51 15.53
N ILE A 229 -5.15 -3.51 16.53
CA ILE A 229 -6.41 -2.76 16.50
C ILE A 229 -6.14 -1.36 17.01
N LEU A 230 -6.37 -0.37 16.14
CA LEU A 230 -6.25 1.04 16.43
C LEU A 230 -7.64 1.62 16.44
N TRP A 231 -8.01 2.31 17.52
CA TRP A 231 -9.29 2.97 17.61
C TRP A 231 -9.15 4.38 18.14
N ARG A 232 -10.02 5.27 17.71
CA ARG A 232 -10.10 6.63 18.27
C ARG A 232 -11.50 7.22 18.16
N ASP A 233 -11.87 8.01 19.16
CA ASP A 233 -13.03 8.89 19.19
C ASP A 233 -12.61 10.37 19.08
N GLN A 234 -13.45 11.32 19.50
CA GLN A 234 -13.13 12.75 19.47
C GLN A 234 -12.03 13.19 20.44
N LYS A 235 -11.85 12.46 21.54
CA LYS A 235 -10.99 12.84 22.67
C LYS A 235 -9.93 11.78 22.99
N ASN A 236 -10.24 10.52 22.73
CA ASN A 236 -9.50 9.35 23.16
C ASN A 236 -9.04 8.56 21.95
N PHE A 237 -7.84 7.98 22.04
CA PHE A 237 -7.42 6.91 21.15
C PHE A 237 -6.80 5.78 21.94
N GLY A 238 -6.84 4.57 21.38
CA GLY A 238 -6.24 3.40 21.97
C GLY A 238 -5.81 2.36 20.97
N GLN A 239 -5.02 1.43 21.47
CA GLN A 239 -4.39 0.37 20.69
C GLN A 239 -4.49 -0.94 21.45
N GLU A 240 -4.92 -1.99 20.76
CA GLU A 240 -5.11 -3.34 21.31
C GLU A 240 -4.54 -4.39 20.34
N ASP A 241 -4.16 -5.55 20.87
CA ASP A 241 -3.74 -6.68 20.05
C ASP A 241 -4.91 -7.66 19.86
N TYR A 242 -5.19 -8.02 18.62
CA TYR A 242 -6.15 -9.06 18.26
C TYR A 242 -5.41 -10.29 17.73
N THR A 243 -5.83 -11.47 18.16
CA THR A 243 -5.41 -12.76 17.62
C THR A 243 -6.64 -13.57 17.24
N LEU A 244 -6.64 -14.16 16.04
CA LEU A 244 -7.74 -15.01 15.57
C LEU A 244 -8.08 -16.11 16.59
N LEU A 245 -9.38 -16.29 16.87
CA LEU A 245 -9.93 -17.22 17.87
C LEU A 245 -9.58 -16.96 19.35
N SER A 246 -8.89 -15.85 19.67
CA SER A 246 -8.61 -15.48 21.06
C SER A 246 -9.70 -14.59 21.64
N ASP A 247 -9.79 -14.57 22.98
CA ASP A 247 -10.65 -13.62 23.69
C ASP A 247 -10.09 -12.19 23.52
N PHE A 248 -10.78 -11.39 22.73
CA PHE A 248 -10.45 -9.98 22.55
C PHE A 248 -10.96 -9.15 23.74
N LYS A 249 -10.04 -8.43 24.39
CA LYS A 249 -10.32 -7.49 25.47
C LYS A 249 -9.71 -6.14 25.14
N ILE A 250 -10.39 -5.09 25.57
CA ILE A 250 -9.88 -3.72 25.49
C ILE A 250 -9.16 -3.47 26.81
N HIS A 251 -7.84 -3.35 26.77
CA HIS A 251 -7.02 -3.13 27.95
C HIS A 251 -6.86 -1.64 28.28
N GLY A 252 -7.32 -0.74 27.42
CA GLY A 252 -7.63 0.63 27.82
C GLY A 252 -6.40 1.53 27.87
N LYS A 253 -5.52 1.46 26.86
CA LYS A 253 -4.61 2.59 26.62
C LYS A 253 -5.44 3.73 26.04
N VAL A 254 -5.81 4.68 26.89
CA VAL A 254 -6.46 5.93 26.49
C VAL A 254 -5.38 7.02 26.44
N GLY A 255 -5.00 7.42 25.23
CA GLY A 255 -4.26 8.65 25.01
C GLY A 255 -5.22 9.79 24.67
N PHE A 256 -4.87 11.02 25.06
CA PHE A 256 -5.61 12.21 24.62
C PHE A 256 -5.20 12.59 23.21
N ILE A 257 -6.17 12.81 22.33
CA ILE A 257 -5.92 13.34 20.99
C ILE A 257 -5.73 14.86 21.11
N ASN A 258 -4.50 15.34 20.96
CA ASN A 258 -4.22 16.79 20.86
C ASN A 258 -4.35 17.29 19.41
N TYR A 259 -5.28 16.70 18.63
CA TYR A 259 -5.45 16.94 17.20
C TYR A 259 -6.95 16.92 16.81
N PRO A 260 -7.47 17.94 16.11
CA PRO A 260 -6.76 19.14 15.67
C PRO A 260 -6.58 20.15 16.82
N ASN A 261 -5.33 20.46 17.18
CA ASN A 261 -5.00 21.62 18.00
C ASN A 261 -4.68 22.81 17.07
N GLU A 262 -5.14 24.00 17.43
CA GLU A 262 -4.91 25.23 16.66
C GLU A 262 -3.42 25.49 16.39
N MET A 263 -2.55 25.18 17.35
CA MET A 263 -1.10 25.29 17.21
C MET A 263 -0.56 24.34 16.12
N VAL A 264 -1.11 23.13 16.03
CA VAL A 264 -0.77 22.16 14.99
C VAL A 264 -1.29 22.62 13.63
N ARG A 265 -2.49 23.21 13.57
CA ARG A 265 -3.01 23.81 12.33
C ARG A 265 -2.11 24.95 11.85
N ARG A 266 -1.75 25.88 12.74
CA ARG A 266 -0.83 26.98 12.45
C ARG A 266 0.53 26.46 11.98
N ALA A 267 1.06 25.44 12.65
CA ALA A 267 2.31 24.79 12.26
C ALA A 267 2.25 24.20 10.85
N ALA A 268 1.17 23.51 10.50
CA ALA A 268 0.96 22.94 9.18
C ALA A 268 0.77 23.99 8.07
N LEU A 269 0.32 25.21 8.40
CA LEU A 269 0.22 26.31 7.43
C LEU A 269 1.60 26.83 7.02
N VAL A 270 2.56 26.86 7.94
CA VAL A 270 3.88 27.47 7.72
C VAL A 270 5.00 26.46 7.47
N ASN A 271 4.78 25.17 7.75
CA ASN A 271 5.75 24.09 7.54
C ASN A 271 5.21 23.08 6.50
N GLU A 272 5.79 23.10 5.31
CA GLU A 272 5.35 22.26 4.19
C GLU A 272 5.54 20.77 4.45
N ASP A 273 6.59 20.42 5.19
CA ASP A 273 6.92 19.04 5.55
C ASP A 273 5.86 18.45 6.50
N MET A 274 5.48 19.25 7.49
CA MET A 274 4.41 18.92 8.42
C MET A 274 3.05 18.81 7.72
N ARG A 275 2.79 19.71 6.77
CA ARG A 275 1.58 19.65 5.92
C ARG A 275 1.52 18.36 5.11
N ALA A 276 2.63 17.98 4.48
CA ALA A 276 2.73 16.73 3.71
C ALA A 276 2.51 15.49 4.61
N TYR A 277 3.13 15.48 5.79
CA TYR A 277 2.95 14.38 6.74
C TYR A 277 1.51 14.25 7.22
N ILE A 278 0.86 15.36 7.59
CA ILE A 278 -0.54 15.38 8.02
C ILE A 278 -1.45 14.91 6.88
N PHE A 279 -1.22 15.36 5.65
CA PHE A 279 -2.02 14.97 4.48
C PHE A 279 -1.96 13.46 4.21
N TRP A 280 -0.82 12.82 4.42
CA TRP A 280 -0.66 11.36 4.32
C TRP A 280 -1.22 10.59 5.52
N SER A 281 -1.31 11.24 6.68
CA SER A 281 -1.68 10.58 7.92
C SER A 281 -3.18 10.24 7.96
N ARG A 282 -3.50 8.98 8.24
CA ARG A 282 -4.87 8.49 8.43
C ARG A 282 -5.32 8.67 9.88
N MET A 283 -4.42 8.43 10.83
CA MET A 283 -4.68 8.52 12.27
C MET A 283 -3.64 9.41 12.98
N PRO A 284 -3.52 10.70 12.61
CA PRO A 284 -2.54 11.59 13.21
C PRO A 284 -2.88 11.90 14.68
N TYR A 285 -1.85 11.97 15.52
CA TYR A 285 -1.88 12.58 16.84
C TYR A 285 -0.65 13.46 17.04
N ALA A 286 -0.77 14.47 17.89
CA ALA A 286 0.28 15.43 18.16
C ALA A 286 0.67 15.44 19.64
N GLN A 287 1.95 15.62 19.91
CA GLN A 287 2.50 15.92 21.22
C GLN A 287 3.15 17.30 21.16
N VAL A 288 2.78 18.17 22.09
CA VAL A 288 3.38 19.50 22.22
C VAL A 288 4.25 19.48 23.47
N ILE A 289 5.55 19.67 23.28
CA ILE A 289 6.54 19.72 24.36
C ILE A 289 7.00 21.16 24.49
N THR A 290 6.53 21.85 25.53
CA THR A 290 6.96 23.22 25.83
C THR A 290 8.22 23.20 26.68
N LYS A 291 9.29 23.82 26.18
CA LYS A 291 10.58 24.03 26.85
C LYS A 291 10.88 25.53 26.89
N GLY A 292 10.45 26.20 27.97
CA GLY A 292 10.63 27.65 28.13
C GLY A 292 9.89 28.45 27.03
N PRO A 293 10.56 29.36 26.29
CA PRO A 293 9.94 30.12 25.21
C PRO A 293 9.76 29.30 23.93
N GLN A 294 10.16 28.02 23.90
CA GLN A 294 10.02 27.16 22.73
C GLN A 294 8.94 26.11 22.96
N SER A 295 8.14 25.85 21.94
CA SER A 295 7.21 24.72 21.88
C SER A 295 7.61 23.84 20.71
N GLU A 296 7.99 22.59 20.99
CA GLU A 296 8.23 21.56 19.98
C GLU A 296 6.92 20.80 19.73
N ILE A 297 6.47 20.76 18.48
CA ILE A 297 5.31 19.99 18.04
C ILE A 297 5.82 18.75 17.33
N ILE A 298 5.43 17.59 17.84
CA ILE A 298 5.75 16.28 17.28
C ILE A 298 4.45 15.64 16.80
N ILE A 299 4.36 15.36 15.50
CA ILE A 299 3.21 14.68 14.89
C ILE A 299 3.61 13.26 14.52
N ARG A 300 2.76 12.31 14.91
CA ARG A 300 2.90 10.88 14.62
C ARG A 300 1.58 10.34 14.06
N ASP A 301 1.63 9.22 13.37
CA ASP A 301 0.45 8.46 12.94
C ASP A 301 0.36 7.19 13.78
N GLN A 302 -0.83 6.93 14.34
CA GLN A 302 -1.07 5.79 15.22
C GLN A 302 -0.76 4.44 14.55
N ARG A 303 -0.84 4.35 13.22
CA ARG A 303 -0.51 3.12 12.45
C ARG A 303 0.95 2.71 12.56
N PHE A 304 1.84 3.62 12.98
CA PHE A 304 3.29 3.42 12.96
C PHE A 304 3.94 3.80 14.29
N SER A 305 3.19 3.69 15.40
CA SER A 305 3.68 3.96 16.76
C SER A 305 4.59 2.88 17.33
N ASN A 306 4.73 1.72 16.66
CA ASN A 306 5.63 0.66 17.10
C ASN A 306 7.09 1.16 17.14
N PRO A 307 7.83 0.96 18.25
CA PRO A 307 9.23 1.37 18.35
C PRO A 307 10.14 0.86 17.21
N LEU A 308 9.81 -0.29 16.62
CA LEU A 308 10.55 -0.87 15.48
C LEU A 308 10.43 -0.03 14.20
N ALA A 309 9.39 0.81 14.07
CA ALA A 309 9.26 1.76 12.97
C ALA A 309 10.18 3.00 13.15
N GLY A 310 10.71 3.22 14.36
CA GLY A 310 11.56 4.34 14.72
C GLY A 310 10.90 5.71 14.53
N ASP A 311 11.71 6.74 14.33
CA ASP A 311 11.26 8.11 14.04
C ASP A 311 10.97 8.35 12.55
N ARG A 312 10.92 7.30 11.72
CA ARG A 312 10.70 7.40 10.25
C ARG A 312 9.30 7.91 9.88
N PHE A 313 8.36 7.83 10.82
CA PHE A 313 7.01 8.35 10.68
C PHE A 313 6.76 9.39 11.76
N THR A 314 7.57 10.45 11.78
CA THR A 314 7.43 11.53 12.76
C THR A 314 7.83 12.87 12.13
N ALA A 315 6.89 13.82 12.09
CA ALA A 315 7.17 15.19 11.70
C ALA A 315 7.36 16.06 12.94
N ARG A 316 8.40 16.91 12.95
CA ARG A 316 8.72 17.80 14.07
C ARG A 316 8.81 19.24 13.60
N ALA A 317 8.30 20.17 14.41
CA ALA A 317 8.49 21.60 14.19
C ALA A 317 8.68 22.31 15.53
N VAL A 318 9.64 23.22 15.59
CA VAL A 318 9.91 24.04 16.78
C VAL A 318 9.35 25.43 16.53
N PHE A 319 8.55 25.91 17.46
CA PHE A 319 7.99 27.26 17.47
C PHE A 319 8.52 28.03 18.66
N TYR A 320 8.75 29.32 18.48
CA TYR A 320 8.98 30.23 19.60
C TYR A 320 7.64 30.82 20.01
N ASN A 321 7.30 30.71 21.29
CA ASN A 321 6.20 31.41 21.95
C ASN A 321 6.52 32.91 22.02
N ARG A 322 6.62 33.61 20.88
CA ARG A 322 6.57 35.07 20.84
C ARG A 322 5.10 35.48 20.68
N ALA A 323 4.54 35.99 21.78
CA ALA A 323 3.30 36.76 21.92
C ALA A 323 2.05 36.22 21.18
N ILE A 324 1.23 35.44 21.88
CA ILE A 324 -0.23 35.63 21.82
C ILE A 324 -0.53 36.78 22.78
N ALA A 325 -0.13 37.98 22.37
CA ALA A 325 -0.44 39.24 23.03
C ALA A 325 -0.34 40.32 21.95
N GLU A 326 -1.35 40.37 21.10
CA GLU A 326 -2.00 41.60 20.65
C GLU A 326 -3.51 41.36 20.66
#